data_AF-A0A1H1C984-F1
#
_entry.id   AF-A0A1H1C984-F1
#
_cell.length_a   1.000
_cell.length_b   1.000
_cell.length_c   1.000
_cell.angle_alpha   90.00
_cell.angle_beta   90.00
_cell.angle_gamma   90.00
#
_symmetry.space_group_name_H-M   'P 1'
#
loop_
_entity.id
_entity.type
_entity.pdbx_description
1 polymer ?
#
loop_
_entity_poly.entity_id
_entity_poly.type
_entity_poly.pdbx_seq_one_letter_code
_entity_poly.pdbx_strand_id
1 'polypeptide(L)'
;MTRVIHTGDTHIGYQQYHSPERRRDFLDAFEQVVEDAVSEDVDAVVHAGDLFHDRRPELRDLLGTLSALRRLEEADVPFLAIVGNHESTRGGQWLDLFENLGLAERLGREPRVVGDTAFYGLDHVPESRRDDLTYDFEPHDAAHAALVAHGLFTPFAHANWETETVLAESNVAFDAVLLGDNHAPGVEEVRDTWVTYCGSTERASTSEEPGRGYNIVAFDGEVDIRRKSLDTRPFRFVSVELKEGEGVERVREQVRQHDLTDAVVVVEVTGEGEPVTPASIEEFAAERGALIARVTDRRELETESSLDVTFADPDDAVRERVSDLGLSTAARDVDETIRASKTPDSKVREEVRSRVASLMDDGDLSAFESAEPSSDAGEGDGSEAGSETDADDPSEGDETADAVSAEESPPDEVAVETPAAAEDGRAATVGADADADATADTDMSADADAETDTDADPAADGEAGPDAESETERDATEPDAETNGQFTMEDF
;
A
#
# COMPACT_ATOMS: atom_id res chain seq x y z
N MET A 1 -8.13 13.99 38.01
CA MET A 1 -8.84 13.27 36.93
C MET A 1 -8.33 13.76 35.59
N THR A 2 -7.84 12.86 34.75
CA THR A 2 -7.52 13.12 33.34
C THR A 2 -8.23 12.05 32.51
N ARG A 3 -8.91 12.40 31.41
CA ARG A 3 -9.60 11.46 30.53
C ARG A 3 -9.22 11.72 29.07
N VAL A 4 -8.60 10.73 28.45
CA VAL A 4 -8.09 10.81 27.07
C VAL A 4 -8.71 9.75 26.18
N ILE A 5 -8.70 10.01 24.87
CA ILE A 5 -8.87 8.96 23.87
C ILE A 5 -7.51 8.34 23.59
N HIS A 6 -7.41 7.01 23.68
CA HIS A 6 -6.32 6.21 23.14
C HIS A 6 -6.78 5.55 21.83
N THR A 7 -6.16 5.96 20.73
CA THR A 7 -6.36 5.47 19.37
C THR A 7 -5.01 5.20 18.71
N GLY A 8 -4.99 4.59 17.53
CA GLY A 8 -3.78 4.22 16.79
C GLY A 8 -4.17 3.57 15.48
N ASP A 9 -3.19 3.04 14.73
CA ASP A 9 -3.39 2.11 13.60
C ASP A 9 -4.51 2.56 12.64
N THR A 10 -4.47 3.85 12.30
CA THR A 10 -5.54 4.54 11.58
C THR A 10 -5.35 4.44 10.07
N HIS A 11 -4.11 4.26 9.60
CA HIS A 11 -3.79 3.92 8.21
C HIS A 11 -4.45 4.84 7.18
N ILE A 12 -4.50 6.15 7.46
CA ILE A 12 -5.10 7.13 6.53
C ILE A 12 -4.34 7.06 5.19
N GLY A 13 -5.11 6.96 4.11
CA GLY A 13 -4.60 6.76 2.75
C GLY A 13 -4.63 5.31 2.25
N TYR A 14 -4.87 4.31 3.11
CA TYR A 14 -4.89 2.91 2.68
C TYR A 14 -6.04 2.62 1.70
N GLN A 15 -5.70 2.44 0.42
CA GLN A 15 -6.67 2.17 -0.64
C GLN A 15 -6.96 0.66 -0.75
N GLN A 16 -7.51 0.08 0.32
CA GLN A 16 -7.83 -1.35 0.43
C GLN A 16 -8.65 -1.84 -0.77
N TYR A 17 -8.25 -2.98 -1.34
CA TYR A 17 -8.84 -3.56 -2.57
C TYR A 17 -8.86 -2.60 -3.78
N HIS A 18 -7.99 -1.59 -3.80
CA HIS A 18 -7.93 -0.49 -4.77
C HIS A 18 -9.16 0.45 -4.80
N SER A 19 -10.11 0.32 -3.87
CA SER A 19 -11.33 1.16 -3.81
C SER A 19 -11.06 2.56 -3.23
N PRO A 20 -11.39 3.64 -3.97
CA PRO A 20 -11.34 5.01 -3.43
C PRO A 20 -12.28 5.24 -2.25
N GLU A 21 -13.39 4.49 -2.19
CA GLU A 21 -14.35 4.53 -1.09
C GLU A 21 -13.74 3.92 0.18
N ARG A 22 -13.08 2.75 0.08
CA ARG A 22 -12.32 2.17 1.21
C ARG A 22 -11.25 3.11 1.75
N ARG A 23 -10.53 3.81 0.86
CA ARG A 23 -9.56 4.84 1.28
C ARG A 23 -10.20 5.96 2.09
N ARG A 24 -11.40 6.40 1.70
CA ARG A 24 -12.13 7.44 2.44
C ARG A 24 -12.64 6.90 3.78
N ASP A 25 -13.02 5.62 3.90
CA ASP A 25 -13.48 5.04 5.17
C ASP A 25 -12.44 5.14 6.31
N PHE A 26 -11.13 4.94 6.03
CA PHE A 26 -10.08 5.11 7.05
C PHE A 26 -10.00 6.57 7.57
N LEU A 27 -10.25 7.54 6.70
CA LEU A 27 -10.33 8.96 7.07
C LEU A 27 -11.67 9.31 7.74
N ASP A 28 -12.80 8.74 7.31
CA ASP A 28 -14.09 8.88 8.00
C ASP A 28 -14.05 8.29 9.43
N ALA A 29 -13.35 7.16 9.61
CA ALA A 29 -13.14 6.57 10.93
C ALA A 29 -12.29 7.47 11.84
N PHE A 30 -11.25 8.13 11.31
CA PHE A 30 -10.49 9.14 12.05
C PHE A 30 -11.32 10.39 12.36
N GLU A 31 -12.10 10.88 11.39
CA GLU A 31 -12.99 12.04 11.57
C GLU A 31 -14.08 11.75 12.63
N GLN A 32 -14.56 10.51 12.76
CA GLN A 32 -15.42 10.07 13.86
C GLN A 32 -14.71 10.12 15.23
N VAL A 33 -13.48 9.60 15.35
CA VAL A 33 -12.70 9.68 16.61
C VAL A 33 -12.51 11.15 17.05
N VAL A 34 -12.31 12.06 16.09
CA VAL A 34 -12.19 13.50 16.34
C VAL A 34 -13.53 14.14 16.73
N GLU A 35 -14.64 13.80 16.07
CA GLU A 35 -15.97 14.30 16.47
C GLU A 35 -16.37 13.80 17.86
N ASP A 36 -16.00 12.55 18.20
CA ASP A 36 -16.17 11.98 19.53
C ASP A 36 -15.30 12.68 20.60
N ALA A 37 -14.03 12.99 20.29
CA ALA A 37 -13.14 13.73 21.19
C ALA A 37 -13.74 15.09 21.59
N VAL A 38 -14.20 15.85 20.59
CA VAL A 38 -14.78 17.19 20.78
C VAL A 38 -16.16 17.12 21.44
N SER A 39 -17.00 16.15 21.07
CA SER A 39 -18.37 16.07 21.58
C SER A 39 -18.47 15.48 22.99
N GLU A 40 -17.50 14.68 23.44
CA GLU A 40 -17.43 14.18 24.81
C GLU A 40 -16.54 15.00 25.77
N ASP A 41 -15.87 16.07 25.32
CA ASP A 41 -15.01 16.93 26.16
C ASP A 41 -13.88 16.11 26.85
N VAL A 42 -12.89 15.66 26.05
CA VAL A 42 -11.71 14.88 26.51
C VAL A 42 -10.47 15.76 26.67
N ASP A 43 -9.63 15.48 27.66
CA ASP A 43 -8.45 16.29 27.96
C ASP A 43 -7.33 16.16 26.91
N ALA A 44 -7.32 15.06 26.12
CA ALA A 44 -6.45 14.86 24.96
C ALA A 44 -6.94 13.72 24.05
N VAL A 45 -6.47 13.74 22.79
CA VAL A 45 -6.39 12.55 21.94
C VAL A 45 -4.95 12.06 21.93
N VAL A 46 -4.75 10.75 22.15
CA VAL A 46 -3.45 10.07 22.17
C VAL A 46 -3.42 9.05 21.05
N HIS A 47 -2.52 9.23 20.09
CA HIS A 47 -2.38 8.39 18.90
C HIS A 47 -1.09 7.54 18.96
N ALA A 48 -1.24 6.23 19.13
CA ALA A 48 -0.15 5.29 19.37
C ALA A 48 0.57 4.84 18.07
N GLY A 49 0.71 5.75 17.10
CA GLY A 49 1.41 5.52 15.83
C GLY A 49 0.53 4.98 14.70
N ASP A 50 1.08 4.99 13.50
CA ASP A 50 0.45 4.61 12.23
C ASP A 50 -0.82 5.42 11.91
N LEU A 51 -0.64 6.74 11.92
CA LEU A 51 -1.64 7.69 11.45
C LEU A 51 -1.83 7.59 9.93
N PHE A 52 -0.77 7.31 9.17
CA PHE A 52 -0.82 7.10 7.71
C PHE A 52 -0.34 5.70 7.34
N HIS A 53 -0.95 5.11 6.32
CA HIS A 53 -0.55 3.79 5.81
C HIS A 53 0.77 3.82 5.01
N ASP A 54 1.08 4.97 4.42
CA ASP A 54 2.21 5.12 3.51
C ASP A 54 3.20 6.15 4.04
N ARG A 55 4.48 5.92 3.77
CA ARG A 55 5.56 6.92 3.96
C ARG A 55 5.37 8.16 3.07
N ARG A 56 4.44 8.12 2.11
CA ARG A 56 4.10 9.16 1.14
C ARG A 56 2.57 9.24 0.95
N PRO A 57 1.80 9.67 1.96
CA PRO A 57 0.36 9.89 1.81
C PRO A 57 0.10 10.94 0.74
N GLU A 58 -1.07 10.88 0.09
CA GLU A 58 -1.43 11.85 -0.93
C GLU A 58 -1.87 13.19 -0.31
N LEU A 59 -1.88 14.24 -1.13
CA LEU A 59 -2.40 15.55 -0.76
C LEU A 59 -3.85 15.48 -0.22
N ARG A 60 -4.67 14.53 -0.71
CA ARG A 60 -6.05 14.33 -0.22
C ARG A 60 -6.07 13.89 1.24
N ASP A 61 -5.16 12.98 1.61
CA ASP A 61 -5.06 12.37 2.93
C ASP A 61 -4.54 13.41 3.92
N LEU A 62 -3.44 14.09 3.54
CA LEU A 62 -2.83 15.17 4.31
C LEU A 62 -3.79 16.33 4.59
N LEU A 63 -4.61 16.74 3.61
CA LEU A 63 -5.63 17.78 3.81
C LEU A 63 -6.80 17.31 4.69
N GLY A 64 -7.16 16.01 4.62
CA GLY A 64 -8.11 15.39 5.53
C GLY A 64 -7.63 15.43 6.97
N THR A 65 -6.45 14.88 7.25
CA THR A 65 -5.81 14.90 8.58
C THR A 65 -5.64 16.34 9.09
N LEU A 66 -5.21 17.28 8.25
CA LEU A 66 -5.11 18.71 8.62
C LEU A 66 -6.47 19.31 9.03
N SER A 67 -7.56 18.91 8.36
CA SER A 67 -8.92 19.36 8.70
C SER A 67 -9.45 18.69 9.98
N ALA A 68 -9.06 17.45 10.25
CA ALA A 68 -9.40 16.73 11.47
C ALA A 68 -8.66 17.30 12.69
N LEU A 69 -7.34 17.47 12.62
CA LEU A 69 -6.55 18.03 13.71
C LEU A 69 -6.95 19.48 14.04
N ARG A 70 -7.36 20.28 13.06
CA ARG A 70 -7.93 21.63 13.31
C ARG A 70 -9.23 21.62 14.10
N ARG A 71 -10.06 20.58 14.02
CA ARG A 71 -11.25 20.46 14.88
C ARG A 71 -10.88 20.22 16.34
N LEU A 72 -9.75 19.56 16.60
CA LEU A 72 -9.19 19.40 17.95
C LEU A 72 -8.61 20.74 18.44
N GLU A 73 -7.82 21.44 17.60
CA GLU A 73 -7.30 22.80 17.88
C GLU A 73 -8.43 23.79 18.20
N GLU A 74 -9.48 23.85 17.38
CA GLU A 74 -10.65 24.72 17.58
C GLU A 74 -11.48 24.39 18.84
N ALA A 75 -11.23 23.24 19.47
CA ALA A 75 -11.87 22.77 20.70
C ALA A 75 -10.93 22.79 21.93
N ASP A 76 -9.72 23.36 21.81
CA ASP A 76 -8.65 23.32 22.83
C ASP A 76 -8.20 21.89 23.23
N VAL A 77 -8.49 20.86 22.42
CA VAL A 77 -8.11 19.45 22.67
C VAL A 77 -6.74 19.16 22.05
N PRO A 78 -5.68 18.83 22.82
CA PRO A 78 -4.37 18.50 22.26
C PRO A 78 -4.36 17.10 21.61
N PHE A 79 -3.68 16.98 20.46
CA PHE A 79 -3.38 15.71 19.80
C PHE A 79 -1.94 15.31 20.09
N LEU A 80 -1.76 14.30 20.93
CA LEU A 80 -0.46 13.74 21.32
C LEU A 80 -0.21 12.47 20.52
N ALA A 81 0.98 12.28 19.95
CA ALA A 81 1.24 11.11 19.12
C ALA A 81 2.69 10.62 19.16
N ILE A 82 2.90 9.38 18.72
CA ILE A 82 4.20 8.79 18.38
C ILE A 82 4.21 8.35 16.91
N VAL A 83 5.36 7.95 16.40
CA VAL A 83 5.55 7.51 15.01
C VAL A 83 5.60 5.98 14.93
N GLY A 84 4.71 5.39 14.13
CA GLY A 84 4.64 3.94 13.92
C GLY A 84 5.61 3.41 12.85
N ASN A 85 5.48 2.13 12.51
CA ASN A 85 6.34 1.48 11.51
C ASN A 85 6.04 1.97 10.07
N HIS A 86 4.79 2.21 9.70
CA HIS A 86 4.42 2.65 8.35
C HIS A 86 4.88 4.09 8.05
N GLU A 87 4.79 5.00 9.02
CA GLU A 87 5.12 6.42 8.82
C GLU A 87 6.62 6.71 8.66
N SER A 88 7.48 5.79 9.12
CA SER A 88 8.93 5.98 9.31
C SER A 88 9.74 6.34 8.05
N THR A 89 9.89 7.63 7.71
CA THR A 89 10.67 8.07 6.53
C THR A 89 12.16 8.32 6.83
N ARG A 90 12.99 8.27 5.77
CA ARG A 90 14.45 8.55 5.82
C ARG A 90 14.81 10.04 5.91
N GLY A 91 13.84 10.96 5.95
CA GLY A 91 14.08 12.41 5.85
C GLY A 91 13.29 13.32 6.79
N GLY A 92 12.52 12.76 7.72
CA GLY A 92 11.57 13.47 8.59
C GLY A 92 10.22 12.75 8.63
N GLN A 93 9.45 12.91 9.71
CA GLN A 93 8.18 12.21 9.90
C GLN A 93 6.99 13.13 9.59
N TRP A 94 5.84 12.55 9.22
CA TRP A 94 4.64 13.35 8.94
C TRP A 94 4.09 14.03 10.20
N LEU A 95 4.23 13.40 11.36
CA LEU A 95 3.97 14.01 12.66
C LEU A 95 4.77 15.30 12.89
N ASP A 96 6.05 15.34 12.52
CA ASP A 96 6.92 16.53 12.64
C ASP A 96 6.35 17.73 11.85
N LEU A 97 5.64 17.49 10.74
CA LEU A 97 4.98 18.55 9.97
C LEU A 97 3.78 19.14 10.72
N PHE A 98 2.95 18.30 11.35
CA PHE A 98 1.79 18.76 12.12
C PHE A 98 2.22 19.46 13.42
N GLU A 99 3.31 19.02 14.04
CA GLU A 99 3.96 19.69 15.17
C GLU A 99 4.48 21.09 14.78
N ASN A 100 5.17 21.22 13.65
CA ASN A 100 5.59 22.53 13.11
C ASN A 100 4.41 23.46 12.71
N LEU A 101 3.19 22.92 12.60
CA LEU A 101 1.96 23.68 12.39
C LEU A 101 1.19 23.98 13.69
N GLY A 102 1.61 23.43 14.85
CA GLY A 102 0.94 23.56 16.14
C GLY A 102 -0.29 22.65 16.31
N LEU A 103 -0.46 21.66 15.44
CA LEU A 103 -1.66 20.80 15.35
C LEU A 103 -1.48 19.40 15.96
N ALA A 104 -0.26 19.07 16.38
CA ALA A 104 0.10 17.81 17.01
C ALA A 104 1.30 18.03 17.94
N GLU A 105 1.52 17.10 18.88
CA GLU A 105 2.70 17.07 19.73
C GLU A 105 3.30 15.67 19.72
N ARG A 106 4.59 15.56 19.37
CA ARG A 106 5.29 14.28 19.36
C ARG A 106 5.78 13.92 20.75
N LEU A 107 5.26 12.83 21.30
CA LEU A 107 5.66 12.29 22.59
C LEU A 107 7.05 11.65 22.50
N GLY A 108 7.80 11.70 23.59
CA GLY A 108 9.14 11.14 23.68
C GLY A 108 9.60 10.93 25.12
N ARG A 109 10.90 11.15 25.37
CA ARG A 109 11.49 11.06 26.71
C ARG A 109 11.12 12.21 27.64
N GLU A 110 10.81 13.39 27.10
CA GLU A 110 10.26 14.52 27.84
C GLU A 110 8.73 14.36 27.97
N PRO A 111 8.14 14.46 29.18
CA PRO A 111 6.70 14.25 29.37
C PRO A 111 5.87 15.43 28.91
N ARG A 112 4.81 15.16 28.14
CA ARG A 112 3.68 16.11 28.02
C ARG A 112 2.68 15.84 29.13
N VAL A 113 2.57 16.78 30.06
CA VAL A 113 1.54 16.73 31.12
C VAL A 113 0.19 17.22 30.59
N VAL A 114 -0.86 16.46 30.85
CA VAL A 114 -2.27 16.80 30.62
C VAL A 114 -3.04 16.45 31.88
N GLY A 115 -3.86 17.39 32.39
CA GLY A 115 -4.51 17.23 33.70
C GLY A 115 -3.50 16.95 34.81
N ASP A 116 -3.68 15.82 35.50
CA ASP A 116 -2.77 15.31 36.53
C ASP A 116 -1.86 14.15 36.02
N THR A 117 -1.77 13.94 34.69
CA THR A 117 -1.10 12.78 34.07
C THR A 117 0.05 13.21 33.15
N ALA A 118 1.22 12.55 33.26
CA ALA A 118 2.35 12.71 32.35
C ALA A 118 2.30 11.65 31.22
N PHE A 119 2.32 12.08 29.96
CA PHE A 119 2.39 11.21 28.79
C PHE A 119 3.80 11.21 28.19
N TYR A 120 4.33 10.02 27.95
CA TYR A 120 5.64 9.75 27.36
C TYR A 120 5.49 8.96 26.05
N GLY A 121 6.53 8.97 25.21
CA GLY A 121 6.50 8.33 23.89
C GLY A 121 7.70 7.44 23.59
N LEU A 122 7.41 6.31 22.94
CA LEU A 122 8.36 5.38 22.35
C LEU A 122 7.91 5.06 20.91
N ASP A 123 8.46 5.78 19.94
CA ASP A 123 8.28 5.49 18.50
C ASP A 123 8.64 4.03 18.17
N HIS A 124 8.15 3.51 17.05
CA HIS A 124 8.49 2.16 16.58
C HIS A 124 10.01 1.95 16.42
N VAL A 125 10.53 0.91 17.07
CA VAL A 125 11.93 0.46 16.94
C VAL A 125 11.98 -0.95 16.33
N PRO A 126 12.61 -1.12 15.14
CA PRO A 126 12.88 -2.44 14.56
C PRO A 126 13.70 -3.31 15.52
N GLU A 127 13.41 -4.62 15.55
CA GLU A 127 14.04 -5.61 16.46
C GLU A 127 15.56 -5.44 16.57
N SER A 128 16.25 -5.31 15.43
CA SER A 128 17.71 -5.17 15.32
C SER A 128 18.31 -3.89 15.91
N ARG A 129 17.51 -3.03 16.54
CA ARG A 129 17.93 -1.84 17.30
C ARG A 129 17.29 -1.74 18.69
N ARG A 130 16.58 -2.77 19.16
CA ARG A 130 15.95 -2.76 20.50
C ARG A 130 16.98 -2.91 21.62
N ASP A 131 18.05 -3.67 21.39
CA ASP A 131 19.16 -3.87 22.33
C ASP A 131 19.95 -2.58 22.63
N ASP A 132 19.89 -1.56 21.75
CA ASP A 132 20.53 -0.25 21.91
C ASP A 132 19.65 0.76 22.69
N LEU A 133 18.42 0.39 23.08
CA LEU A 133 17.50 1.32 23.74
C LEU A 133 17.82 1.50 25.22
N THR A 134 17.56 2.71 25.72
CA THR A 134 17.48 2.96 27.16
C THR A 134 16.12 3.56 27.50
N TYR A 135 15.51 3.07 28.58
CA TYR A 135 14.20 3.52 29.06
C TYR A 135 14.36 4.66 30.08
N ASP A 136 15.29 5.57 29.79
CA ASP A 136 15.52 6.81 30.55
C ASP A 136 14.52 7.88 30.09
N PHE A 137 13.54 8.17 30.93
CA PHE A 137 12.56 9.23 30.75
C PHE A 137 12.85 10.41 31.70
N GLU A 138 12.52 11.64 31.32
CA GLU A 138 12.70 12.80 32.21
C GLU A 138 11.63 12.82 33.31
N PRO A 139 11.96 13.23 34.55
CA PRO A 139 11.08 13.08 35.71
C PRO A 139 9.87 14.03 35.68
N HIS A 140 8.76 13.61 36.29
CA HIS A 140 7.52 14.37 36.42
C HIS A 140 7.11 14.60 37.89
N ASP A 141 6.34 15.66 38.14
CA ASP A 141 5.60 15.90 39.39
C ASP A 141 4.11 15.50 39.27
N ALA A 142 3.68 14.96 38.11
CA ALA A 142 2.29 14.55 37.85
C ALA A 142 1.88 13.35 38.72
N ALA A 143 0.58 13.20 39.01
CA ALA A 143 0.04 12.16 39.88
C ALA A 143 0.00 10.77 39.24
N HIS A 144 -0.10 10.72 37.91
CA HIS A 144 -0.06 9.50 37.09
C HIS A 144 0.94 9.66 35.94
N ALA A 145 1.41 8.55 35.39
CA ALA A 145 2.24 8.50 34.19
C ALA A 145 1.77 7.41 33.21
N ALA A 146 1.84 7.70 31.92
CA ALA A 146 1.51 6.75 30.85
C ALA A 146 2.58 6.75 29.76
N LEU A 147 2.97 5.56 29.31
CA LEU A 147 3.86 5.37 28.16
C LEU A 147 3.03 5.04 26.93
N VAL A 148 3.20 5.81 25.85
CA VAL A 148 2.64 5.51 24.54
C VAL A 148 3.74 4.82 23.71
N ALA A 149 3.48 3.62 23.18
CA ALA A 149 4.49 2.86 22.43
C ALA A 149 3.90 2.13 21.22
N HIS A 150 4.73 1.87 20.21
CA HIS A 150 4.30 1.18 18.98
C HIS A 150 5.18 -0.05 18.69
N GLY A 151 4.56 -1.22 18.63
CA GLY A 151 5.25 -2.52 18.51
C GLY A 151 4.39 -3.68 19.02
N LEU A 152 4.81 -4.93 18.80
CA LEU A 152 4.13 -6.13 19.31
C LEU A 152 4.65 -6.54 20.72
N PHE A 153 3.91 -6.17 21.76
CA PHE A 153 4.29 -6.26 23.17
C PHE A 153 3.61 -7.42 23.93
N THR A 154 4.30 -8.02 24.89
CA THR A 154 3.76 -9.11 25.73
C THR A 154 2.70 -8.61 26.72
N PRO A 155 1.69 -9.43 27.11
CA PRO A 155 1.52 -10.86 26.83
C PRO A 155 0.64 -11.17 25.61
N PHE A 156 0.42 -10.21 24.71
CA PHE A 156 -0.50 -10.35 23.58
C PHE A 156 0.00 -11.36 22.52
N ALA A 157 -0.92 -11.83 21.67
CA ALA A 157 -0.58 -12.75 20.59
C ALA A 157 0.41 -12.12 19.60
N HIS A 158 1.35 -12.93 19.10
CA HIS A 158 2.42 -12.51 18.17
C HIS A 158 3.43 -11.49 18.73
N ALA A 159 3.44 -11.24 20.04
CA ALA A 159 4.41 -10.36 20.69
C ALA A 159 5.88 -10.76 20.48
N ASN A 160 6.72 -9.76 20.18
CA ASN A 160 8.18 -9.86 20.03
C ASN A 160 8.95 -8.84 20.90
N TRP A 161 8.28 -8.13 21.80
CA TRP A 161 8.86 -7.15 22.73
C TRP A 161 8.36 -7.41 24.16
N GLU A 162 9.27 -7.60 25.11
CA GLU A 162 8.91 -7.90 26.49
C GLU A 162 8.54 -6.64 27.28
N THR A 163 7.24 -6.46 27.54
CA THR A 163 6.70 -5.35 28.36
C THR A 163 7.24 -5.40 29.79
N GLU A 164 7.48 -6.60 30.33
CA GLU A 164 8.06 -6.75 31.67
C GLU A 164 9.47 -6.12 31.73
N THR A 165 10.26 -6.26 30.67
CA THR A 165 11.61 -5.69 30.55
C THR A 165 11.55 -4.17 30.42
N VAL A 166 10.69 -3.63 29.55
CA VAL A 166 10.44 -2.17 29.44
C VAL A 166 10.07 -1.57 30.80
N LEU A 167 9.12 -2.17 31.52
CA LEU A 167 8.66 -1.70 32.84
C LEU A 167 9.68 -1.95 33.97
N ALA A 168 10.63 -2.87 33.81
CA ALA A 168 11.68 -3.14 34.78
C ALA A 168 12.91 -2.25 34.63
N GLU A 169 13.20 -1.81 33.40
CA GLU A 169 14.35 -0.96 33.06
C GLU A 169 13.98 0.54 33.01
N SER A 170 12.69 0.88 32.91
CA SER A 170 12.20 2.25 33.00
C SER A 170 12.54 2.92 34.33
N ASN A 171 13.05 4.15 34.28
CA ASN A 171 13.30 4.96 35.47
C ASN A 171 12.03 5.65 36.03
N VAL A 172 10.95 5.68 35.25
CA VAL A 172 9.60 6.14 35.61
C VAL A 172 8.70 4.91 35.78
N ALA A 173 7.84 4.93 36.80
CA ALA A 173 6.78 3.94 36.97
C ALA A 173 5.51 4.46 36.28
N PHE A 174 4.94 3.65 35.38
CA PHE A 174 3.73 3.98 34.63
C PHE A 174 2.50 3.32 35.26
N ASP A 175 1.35 4.02 35.25
CA ASP A 175 0.05 3.43 35.57
C ASP A 175 -0.53 2.67 34.37
N ALA A 176 -0.17 3.10 33.14
CA ALA A 176 -0.65 2.52 31.89
C ALA A 176 0.41 2.58 30.77
N VAL A 177 0.36 1.57 29.89
CA VAL A 177 1.05 1.51 28.59
C VAL A 177 -0.01 1.44 27.49
N LEU A 178 0.04 2.41 26.57
CA LEU A 178 -0.93 2.65 25.51
C LEU A 178 -0.29 2.28 24.16
N LEU A 179 -0.82 1.25 23.49
CA LEU A 179 -0.17 0.57 22.37
C LEU A 179 -0.93 0.63 21.04
N GLY A 180 -0.15 0.83 19.96
CA GLY A 180 -0.48 0.54 18.56
C GLY A 180 0.50 -0.48 17.95
N ASP A 181 0.33 -0.80 16.66
CA ASP A 181 0.86 -1.93 15.85
C ASP A 181 -0.15 -3.10 15.77
N ASN A 182 -0.67 -3.58 16.91
CA ASN A 182 -1.63 -4.68 16.90
C ASN A 182 -3.07 -4.19 16.67
N HIS A 183 -3.58 -4.39 15.45
CA HIS A 183 -4.95 -4.10 15.04
C HIS A 183 -6.03 -4.79 15.89
N ALA A 184 -5.70 -5.89 16.59
CA ALA A 184 -6.60 -6.55 17.52
C ALA A 184 -6.59 -5.86 18.90
N PRO A 185 -7.70 -5.25 19.35
CA PRO A 185 -7.75 -4.53 20.62
C PRO A 185 -7.65 -5.48 21.82
N GLY A 186 -6.99 -5.02 22.88
CA GLY A 186 -6.76 -5.81 24.08
C GLY A 186 -6.48 -4.97 25.32
N VAL A 187 -6.67 -5.56 26.50
CA VAL A 187 -6.34 -4.99 27.81
C VAL A 187 -5.84 -6.12 28.71
N GLU A 188 -4.63 -5.98 29.22
CA GLU A 188 -3.95 -6.92 30.12
C GLU A 188 -3.24 -6.13 31.25
N GLU A 189 -2.70 -6.82 32.25
CA GLU A 189 -2.02 -6.21 33.40
C GLU A 189 -0.63 -6.84 33.59
N VAL A 190 0.42 -6.02 33.69
CA VAL A 190 1.82 -6.44 33.81
C VAL A 190 2.49 -5.61 34.90
N ARG A 191 3.00 -6.25 35.97
CA ARG A 191 3.66 -5.58 37.12
C ARG A 191 2.81 -4.45 37.72
N ASP A 192 1.53 -4.71 37.98
CA ASP A 192 0.55 -3.74 38.49
C ASP A 192 0.32 -2.52 37.55
N THR A 193 0.80 -2.58 36.29
CA THR A 193 0.61 -1.57 35.23
C THR A 193 -0.39 -2.09 34.20
N TRP A 194 -1.33 -1.25 33.74
CA TRP A 194 -2.23 -1.62 32.64
C TRP A 194 -1.52 -1.59 31.30
N VAL A 195 -1.79 -2.55 30.42
CA VAL A 195 -1.22 -2.62 29.07
C VAL A 195 -2.36 -2.81 28.08
N THR A 196 -2.53 -1.91 27.11
CA THR A 196 -3.69 -1.95 26.22
C THR A 196 -3.38 -1.58 24.78
N TYR A 197 -3.92 -2.37 23.85
CA TYR A 197 -4.03 -2.01 22.43
C TYR A 197 -5.36 -1.32 22.15
N CYS A 198 -5.30 -0.20 21.42
CA CYS A 198 -6.50 0.41 20.84
C CYS A 198 -7.04 -0.41 19.66
N GLY A 199 -6.18 -1.14 18.94
CA GLY A 199 -6.51 -1.69 17.62
C GLY A 199 -6.80 -0.60 16.59
N SER A 200 -7.07 -1.02 15.35
CA SER A 200 -7.30 -0.11 14.24
C SER A 200 -8.67 0.59 14.30
N THR A 201 -8.78 1.73 13.61
CA THR A 201 -10.02 2.51 13.50
C THR A 201 -10.95 2.01 12.39
N GLU A 202 -10.42 1.35 11.36
CA GLU A 202 -11.14 0.68 10.27
C GLU A 202 -10.41 -0.62 9.84
N ARG A 203 -11.09 -1.55 9.17
CA ARG A 203 -10.56 -2.88 8.83
C ARG A 203 -9.48 -2.84 7.75
N ALA A 204 -8.23 -3.11 8.12
CA ALA A 204 -7.13 -3.20 7.16
C ALA A 204 -7.07 -4.58 6.47
N SER A 205 -7.59 -5.63 7.10
CA SER A 205 -7.61 -6.98 6.54
C SER A 205 -8.91 -7.75 6.82
N THR A 206 -9.09 -8.91 6.16
CA THR A 206 -10.27 -9.78 6.30
C THR A 206 -10.27 -10.62 7.57
N SER A 207 -9.11 -10.88 8.18
CA SER A 207 -9.02 -11.63 9.45
C SER A 207 -9.55 -10.85 10.65
N GLU A 208 -9.56 -9.53 10.56
CA GLU A 208 -10.04 -8.63 11.61
C GLU A 208 -11.59 -8.50 11.62
N GLU A 209 -12.33 -9.60 11.65
CA GLU A 209 -13.81 -9.59 11.62
C GLU A 209 -14.50 -8.66 12.65
N PRO A 210 -14.04 -8.56 13.93
CA PRO A 210 -14.72 -7.79 14.99
C PRO A 210 -14.95 -6.31 14.68
N GLY A 211 -15.79 -5.66 15.48
CA GLY A 211 -16.04 -4.21 15.38
C GLY A 211 -14.78 -3.39 15.67
N ARG A 212 -14.62 -2.28 14.94
CA ARG A 212 -13.55 -1.30 15.15
C ARG A 212 -13.93 -0.26 16.20
N GLY A 213 -12.94 0.47 16.68
CA GLY A 213 -13.11 1.35 17.81
C GLY A 213 -11.79 1.79 18.43
N TYR A 214 -11.91 2.60 19.46
CA TYR A 214 -10.79 3.16 20.23
C TYR A 214 -11.07 2.96 21.72
N ASN A 215 -10.09 3.26 22.57
CA ASN A 215 -10.24 3.14 24.02
C ASN A 215 -10.33 4.54 24.65
N ILE A 216 -11.27 4.74 25.57
CA ILE A 216 -11.31 5.89 26.47
C ILE A 216 -10.55 5.45 27.73
N VAL A 217 -9.55 6.23 28.14
CA VAL A 217 -8.71 5.95 29.32
C VAL A 217 -8.89 7.09 30.31
N ALA A 218 -9.31 6.78 31.53
CA ALA A 218 -9.49 7.73 32.61
C ALA A 218 -8.53 7.43 33.76
N PHE A 219 -7.77 8.44 34.17
CA PHE A 219 -6.85 8.45 35.30
C PHE A 219 -7.50 9.22 36.45
N ASP A 220 -8.06 8.53 37.45
CA ASP A 220 -8.66 9.17 38.64
C ASP A 220 -8.38 8.34 39.90
N GLY A 221 -7.10 8.25 40.27
CA GLY A 221 -6.61 7.47 41.41
C GLY A 221 -6.39 5.98 41.08
N GLU A 222 -7.30 5.38 40.33
CA GLU A 222 -7.10 4.13 39.58
C GLU A 222 -7.29 4.43 38.08
N VAL A 223 -6.75 3.58 37.20
CA VAL A 223 -6.94 3.69 35.74
C VAL A 223 -8.16 2.87 35.32
N ASP A 224 -9.08 3.50 34.58
CA ASP A 224 -10.27 2.88 34.02
C ASP A 224 -10.19 2.95 32.47
N ILE A 225 -10.23 1.78 31.82
CA ILE A 225 -10.11 1.63 30.36
C ILE A 225 -11.44 1.09 29.81
N ARG A 226 -12.05 1.81 28.86
CA ARG A 226 -13.32 1.43 28.21
C ARG A 226 -13.20 1.52 26.70
N ARG A 227 -13.54 0.45 25.99
CA ARG A 227 -13.63 0.49 24.53
C ARG A 227 -14.93 1.15 24.06
N LYS A 228 -14.85 2.03 23.07
CA LYS A 228 -15.98 2.56 22.31
C LYS A 228 -15.87 2.15 20.85
N SER A 229 -17.00 1.78 20.25
CA SER A 229 -17.09 1.30 18.86
C SER A 229 -17.32 2.45 17.88
N LEU A 230 -16.64 2.40 16.73
CA LEU A 230 -16.86 3.30 15.60
C LEU A 230 -17.88 2.70 14.61
N ASP A 231 -18.64 3.55 13.92
CA ASP A 231 -19.56 3.12 12.85
C ASP A 231 -18.76 3.02 11.53
N THR A 232 -18.18 1.83 11.33
CA THR A 232 -17.30 1.49 10.20
C THR A 232 -18.04 0.79 9.08
N ARG A 233 -17.47 0.72 7.86
CA ARG A 233 -18.17 0.13 6.73
C ARG A 233 -18.62 -1.30 7.06
N PRO A 234 -19.88 -1.68 6.77
CA PRO A 234 -20.34 -3.04 7.02
C PRO A 234 -19.52 -4.07 6.23
N PHE A 235 -18.85 -4.97 6.94
CA PHE A 235 -18.35 -6.21 6.35
C PHE A 235 -19.41 -7.32 6.50
N ARG A 236 -19.42 -8.26 5.54
CA ARG A 236 -20.32 -9.42 5.48
C ARG A 236 -19.51 -10.67 5.19
N PHE A 237 -19.05 -11.31 6.26
CA PHE A 237 -18.40 -12.62 6.19
C PHE A 237 -19.46 -13.72 6.02
N VAL A 238 -19.32 -14.53 4.96
CA VAL A 238 -20.27 -15.57 4.56
C VAL A 238 -19.50 -16.86 4.27
N SER A 239 -19.30 -17.69 5.30
CA SER A 239 -18.72 -19.03 5.13
C SER A 239 -19.79 -20.01 4.64
N VAL A 240 -19.48 -20.79 3.59
CA VAL A 240 -20.40 -21.74 2.94
C VAL A 240 -19.72 -23.10 2.75
N GLU A 241 -20.05 -24.03 3.65
CA GLU A 241 -19.79 -25.46 3.46
C GLU A 241 -20.76 -26.03 2.42
N LEU A 242 -20.24 -26.51 1.28
CA LEU A 242 -20.98 -27.16 0.21
C LEU A 242 -20.86 -28.68 0.29
N LYS A 243 -21.98 -29.39 0.10
CA LYS A 243 -22.04 -30.85 0.07
C LYS A 243 -22.10 -31.39 -1.37
N GLU A 244 -21.87 -32.69 -1.54
CA GLU A 244 -22.05 -33.39 -2.82
C GLU A 244 -23.37 -32.99 -3.51
N GLY A 245 -23.28 -32.38 -4.71
CA GLY A 245 -24.44 -31.87 -5.47
C GLY A 245 -24.96 -30.49 -5.05
N GLU A 246 -24.28 -29.76 -4.16
CA GLU A 246 -24.48 -28.33 -3.92
C GLU A 246 -23.40 -27.50 -4.65
N GLY A 247 -23.82 -26.48 -5.40
CA GLY A 247 -22.92 -25.62 -6.20
C GLY A 247 -23.24 -24.12 -6.06
N VAL A 248 -22.98 -23.34 -7.10
CA VAL A 248 -23.04 -21.86 -7.07
C VAL A 248 -24.36 -21.28 -6.56
N GLU A 249 -25.51 -21.90 -6.82
CA GLU A 249 -26.80 -21.40 -6.31
C GLU A 249 -26.96 -21.58 -4.79
N ARG A 250 -26.27 -22.54 -4.16
CA ARG A 250 -26.22 -22.68 -2.70
C ARG A 250 -25.41 -21.56 -2.07
N VAL A 251 -24.28 -21.18 -2.67
CA VAL A 251 -23.49 -20.02 -2.22
C VAL A 251 -24.29 -18.72 -2.39
N ARG A 252 -24.92 -18.53 -3.56
CA ARG A 252 -25.82 -17.41 -3.81
C ARG A 252 -27.01 -17.39 -2.84
N GLU A 253 -27.56 -18.53 -2.43
CA GLU A 253 -28.60 -18.61 -1.40
C GLU A 253 -28.12 -18.09 -0.03
N GLN A 254 -26.86 -18.34 0.38
CA GLN A 254 -26.32 -17.79 1.62
C GLN A 254 -26.04 -16.29 1.50
N VAL A 255 -25.39 -15.85 0.42
CA VAL A 255 -25.16 -14.41 0.16
C VAL A 255 -26.48 -13.61 0.15
N ARG A 256 -27.59 -14.20 -0.34
CA ARG A 256 -28.95 -13.61 -0.31
C ARG A 256 -29.53 -13.35 1.09
N GLN A 257 -28.94 -13.88 2.17
CA GLN A 257 -29.46 -13.73 3.54
C GLN A 257 -28.90 -12.50 4.27
N HIS A 258 -27.87 -11.86 3.72
CA HIS A 258 -27.23 -10.69 4.28
C HIS A 258 -27.68 -9.41 3.56
N ASP A 259 -27.71 -8.28 4.28
CA ASP A 259 -27.77 -6.97 3.64
C ASP A 259 -26.39 -6.62 3.10
N LEU A 260 -26.29 -6.41 1.79
CA LEU A 260 -25.05 -6.18 1.07
C LEU A 260 -24.85 -4.68 0.74
N THR A 261 -25.82 -3.82 1.05
CA THR A 261 -25.83 -2.42 0.62
C THR A 261 -24.59 -1.67 1.14
N ASP A 262 -23.79 -1.13 0.23
CA ASP A 262 -22.53 -0.43 0.48
C ASP A 262 -21.48 -1.26 1.26
N ALA A 263 -21.67 -2.58 1.35
CA ALA A 263 -20.87 -3.48 2.17
C ALA A 263 -19.65 -4.07 1.44
N VAL A 264 -18.65 -4.50 2.22
CA VAL A 264 -17.61 -5.42 1.77
C VAL A 264 -18.07 -6.85 2.06
N VAL A 265 -18.29 -7.64 1.01
CA VAL A 265 -18.76 -9.02 1.11
C VAL A 265 -17.58 -9.97 0.94
N VAL A 266 -17.32 -10.78 1.95
CA VAL A 266 -16.23 -11.77 1.98
C VAL A 266 -16.87 -13.15 2.07
N VAL A 267 -16.80 -13.91 0.99
CA VAL A 267 -17.38 -15.26 0.91
C VAL A 267 -16.25 -16.28 0.97
N GLU A 268 -16.33 -17.24 1.88
CA GLU A 268 -15.41 -18.37 1.91
C GLU A 268 -16.18 -19.67 1.59
N VAL A 269 -15.70 -20.45 0.63
CA VAL A 269 -16.33 -21.70 0.19
C VAL A 269 -15.49 -22.90 0.62
N THR A 270 -16.12 -23.89 1.23
CA THR A 270 -15.48 -25.10 1.77
C THR A 270 -16.32 -26.36 1.45
N GLY A 271 -15.81 -27.56 1.74
CA GLY A 271 -16.55 -28.83 1.59
C GLY A 271 -16.30 -29.57 0.28
N GLU A 272 -17.25 -30.42 -0.12
CA GLU A 272 -17.13 -31.43 -1.19
C GLU A 272 -18.13 -31.21 -2.35
N GLY A 273 -18.68 -29.99 -2.47
CA GLY A 273 -19.67 -29.66 -3.50
C GLY A 273 -19.12 -29.45 -4.91
N GLU A 274 -20.01 -29.03 -5.82
CA GLU A 274 -19.67 -28.74 -7.22
C GLU A 274 -18.68 -27.56 -7.35
N PRO A 275 -17.89 -27.48 -8.44
CA PRO A 275 -17.05 -26.32 -8.72
C PRO A 275 -17.85 -25.00 -8.75
N VAL A 276 -17.24 -23.93 -8.24
CA VAL A 276 -17.87 -22.61 -8.11
C VAL A 276 -16.98 -21.56 -8.77
N THR A 277 -17.56 -20.75 -9.65
CA THR A 277 -16.85 -19.61 -10.27
C THR A 277 -16.93 -18.38 -9.35
N PRO A 278 -15.81 -17.86 -8.82
CA PRO A 278 -15.80 -16.70 -7.91
C PRO A 278 -16.52 -15.47 -8.48
N ALA A 279 -16.16 -15.09 -9.72
CA ALA A 279 -16.73 -13.94 -10.42
C ALA A 279 -18.27 -14.00 -10.54
N SER A 280 -18.86 -15.20 -10.67
CA SER A 280 -20.32 -15.39 -10.77
C SER A 280 -21.06 -15.22 -9.43
N ILE A 281 -20.34 -15.09 -8.32
CA ILE A 281 -20.87 -14.68 -7.01
C ILE A 281 -20.53 -13.21 -6.73
N GLU A 282 -19.37 -12.74 -7.16
CA GLU A 282 -18.95 -11.33 -7.02
C GLU A 282 -19.84 -10.39 -7.83
N GLU A 283 -20.10 -10.71 -9.10
CA GLU A 283 -21.10 -10.05 -9.96
C GLU A 283 -22.49 -10.04 -9.28
N PHE A 284 -22.92 -11.20 -8.77
CA PHE A 284 -24.22 -11.37 -8.11
C PHE A 284 -24.35 -10.56 -6.80
N ALA A 285 -23.25 -10.29 -6.10
CA ALA A 285 -23.21 -9.41 -4.94
C ALA A 285 -23.20 -7.93 -5.35
N ALA A 286 -22.45 -7.57 -6.41
CA ALA A 286 -22.41 -6.22 -6.97
C ALA A 286 -23.78 -5.78 -7.54
N GLU A 287 -24.50 -6.67 -8.24
CA GLU A 287 -25.90 -6.48 -8.67
C GLU A 287 -26.85 -6.12 -7.51
N ARG A 288 -26.45 -6.40 -6.26
CA ARG A 288 -27.21 -6.20 -5.04
C ARG A 288 -26.70 -5.06 -4.16
N GLY A 289 -25.78 -4.25 -4.68
CA GLY A 289 -25.25 -3.08 -4.00
C GLY A 289 -24.08 -3.35 -3.06
N ALA A 290 -23.42 -4.52 -3.13
CA ALA A 290 -22.11 -4.67 -2.52
C ALA A 290 -21.13 -3.67 -3.15
N LEU A 291 -20.41 -2.91 -2.33
CA LEU A 291 -19.32 -2.06 -2.81
C LEU A 291 -18.21 -2.95 -3.38
N ILE A 292 -17.86 -3.99 -2.63
CA ILE A 292 -16.80 -4.94 -2.94
C ILE A 292 -17.31 -6.34 -2.62
N ALA A 293 -17.02 -7.29 -3.49
CA ALA A 293 -17.13 -8.70 -3.21
C ALA A 293 -15.78 -9.38 -3.42
N ARG A 294 -15.42 -10.30 -2.52
CA ARG A 294 -14.25 -11.17 -2.58
C ARG A 294 -14.72 -12.59 -2.28
N VAL A 295 -14.47 -13.53 -3.18
CA VAL A 295 -14.84 -14.94 -3.02
C VAL A 295 -13.59 -15.82 -3.01
N THR A 296 -13.33 -16.48 -1.88
CA THR A 296 -12.23 -17.42 -1.70
C THR A 296 -12.78 -18.84 -1.63
N ASP A 297 -12.50 -19.64 -2.65
CA ASP A 297 -12.74 -21.08 -2.60
C ASP A 297 -11.51 -21.78 -1.98
N ARG A 298 -11.71 -22.48 -0.86
CA ARG A 298 -10.64 -23.18 -0.12
C ARG A 298 -10.52 -24.65 -0.49
N ARG A 299 -11.30 -25.12 -1.48
CA ARG A 299 -11.38 -26.53 -1.85
C ARG A 299 -10.31 -26.90 -2.87
N GLU A 300 -9.59 -27.99 -2.62
CA GLU A 300 -8.78 -28.65 -3.63
C GLU A 300 -9.70 -29.38 -4.62
N LEU A 301 -9.92 -28.77 -5.79
CA LEU A 301 -10.74 -29.35 -6.87
C LEU A 301 -9.84 -29.94 -7.96
N GLU A 302 -9.95 -31.25 -8.20
CA GLU A 302 -9.24 -31.92 -9.30
C GLU A 302 -9.64 -31.27 -10.64
N THR A 303 -8.70 -30.50 -11.21
CA THR A 303 -8.96 -29.71 -12.41
C THR A 303 -8.74 -30.57 -13.66
N GLU A 304 -9.80 -31.18 -14.19
CA GLU A 304 -9.77 -32.01 -15.42
C GLU A 304 -9.34 -31.24 -16.69
N SER A 305 -9.10 -29.92 -16.61
CA SER A 305 -8.54 -29.13 -17.70
C SER A 305 -7.04 -28.87 -17.50
N SER A 306 -6.19 -29.78 -18.00
CA SER A 306 -4.83 -29.41 -18.40
C SER A 306 -4.93 -28.46 -19.61
N LEU A 307 -5.02 -27.15 -19.34
CA LEU A 307 -4.86 -26.14 -20.36
C LEU A 307 -3.38 -26.12 -20.76
N ASP A 308 -3.05 -26.83 -21.84
CA ASP A 308 -1.74 -26.79 -22.50
C ASP A 308 -1.51 -25.41 -23.12
N VAL A 309 -1.23 -24.41 -22.27
CA VAL A 309 -0.86 -23.04 -22.67
C VAL A 309 0.50 -23.12 -23.34
N THR A 310 0.47 -23.38 -24.64
CA THR A 310 1.65 -23.39 -25.50
C THR A 310 2.03 -21.93 -25.77
N PHE A 311 2.84 -21.36 -24.88
CA PHE A 311 3.51 -20.10 -25.14
C PHE A 311 4.33 -20.24 -26.43
N ALA A 312 4.15 -19.29 -27.36
CA ALA A 312 4.99 -19.20 -28.54
C ALA A 312 6.45 -18.92 -28.10
N ASP A 313 7.43 -19.55 -28.76
CA ASP A 313 8.84 -19.32 -28.46
C ASP A 313 9.19 -17.85 -28.77
N PRO A 314 9.60 -17.02 -27.78
CA PRO A 314 9.98 -15.64 -28.04
C PRO A 314 11.20 -15.54 -28.97
N ASP A 315 12.09 -16.55 -29.00
CA ASP A 315 13.18 -16.58 -29.96
C ASP A 315 12.68 -16.86 -31.39
N ASP A 316 11.58 -17.60 -31.60
CA ASP A 316 10.97 -17.78 -32.92
C ASP A 316 10.40 -16.43 -33.41
N ALA A 317 9.61 -15.74 -32.59
CA ALA A 317 9.02 -14.44 -32.93
C ALA A 317 10.08 -13.35 -33.18
N VAL A 318 11.18 -13.34 -32.41
CA VAL A 318 12.32 -12.45 -32.66
C VAL A 318 13.05 -12.83 -33.95
N ARG A 319 13.23 -14.13 -34.26
CA ARG A 319 13.86 -14.58 -35.51
C ARG A 319 13.03 -14.21 -36.74
N GLU A 320 11.71 -14.40 -36.68
CA GLU A 320 10.77 -13.94 -37.72
C GLU A 320 10.94 -12.45 -37.98
N ARG A 321 10.86 -11.61 -36.92
CA ARG A 321 11.02 -10.16 -37.03
C ARG A 321 12.39 -9.72 -37.56
N VAL A 322 13.47 -10.46 -37.27
CA VAL A 322 14.82 -10.23 -37.80
C VAL A 322 14.94 -10.59 -39.29
N SER A 323 14.08 -11.47 -39.82
CA SER A 323 13.95 -11.71 -41.26
C SER A 323 13.49 -10.45 -41.98
N ASP A 324 12.37 -9.87 -41.51
CA ASP A 324 11.65 -8.74 -42.13
C ASP A 324 12.49 -7.47 -42.28
N LEU A 325 13.41 -7.23 -41.34
CA LEU A 325 14.15 -5.98 -41.18
C LEU A 325 15.12 -5.63 -42.32
N GLY A 326 15.09 -6.36 -43.45
CA GLY A 326 15.88 -6.04 -44.64
C GLY A 326 17.40 -6.07 -44.38
N LEU A 327 17.84 -6.75 -43.34
CA LEU A 327 19.25 -6.74 -42.92
C LEU A 327 20.17 -7.24 -44.03
N SER A 328 21.41 -6.76 -44.05
CA SER A 328 22.46 -7.31 -44.91
C SER A 328 22.90 -8.70 -44.43
N THR A 329 23.52 -9.49 -45.30
CA THR A 329 24.00 -10.84 -44.95
C THR A 329 24.98 -10.77 -43.78
N ALA A 330 25.91 -9.81 -43.79
CA ALA A 330 26.85 -9.55 -42.71
C ALA A 330 26.14 -9.19 -41.39
N ALA A 331 25.03 -8.44 -41.43
CA ALA A 331 24.27 -8.09 -40.24
C ALA A 331 23.52 -9.30 -39.63
N ARG A 332 22.92 -10.17 -40.46
CA ARG A 332 22.30 -11.42 -39.99
C ARG A 332 23.32 -12.39 -39.40
N ASP A 333 24.49 -12.53 -40.03
CA ASP A 333 25.59 -13.35 -39.51
C ASP A 333 26.10 -12.88 -38.13
N VAL A 334 26.08 -11.57 -37.87
CA VAL A 334 26.46 -11.01 -36.57
C VAL A 334 25.36 -11.20 -35.52
N ASP A 335 24.10 -10.97 -35.85
CA ASP A 335 22.97 -11.22 -34.95
C ASP A 335 22.86 -12.71 -34.57
N GLU A 336 23.04 -13.63 -35.53
CA GLU A 336 23.16 -15.07 -35.26
C GLU A 336 24.32 -15.36 -34.30
N THR A 337 25.50 -14.80 -34.55
CA THR A 337 26.70 -15.04 -33.71
C THR A 337 26.54 -14.52 -32.27
N ILE A 338 25.68 -13.51 -32.06
CA ILE A 338 25.37 -12.93 -30.75
C ILE A 338 24.27 -13.72 -30.03
N ARG A 339 23.15 -14.08 -30.70
CA ARG A 339 22.02 -14.78 -30.05
C ARG A 339 22.25 -16.30 -29.94
N ALA A 340 23.12 -16.91 -30.73
CA ALA A 340 23.39 -18.33 -30.65
C ALA A 340 24.22 -18.69 -29.39
N SER A 341 23.60 -19.43 -28.47
CA SER A 341 24.16 -19.99 -27.23
C SER A 341 25.37 -20.94 -27.36
N LYS A 342 25.96 -21.03 -28.56
CA LYS A 342 27.16 -21.80 -28.90
C LYS A 342 28.46 -20.98 -28.69
N THR A 343 28.35 -19.65 -28.59
CA THR A 343 29.49 -18.74 -28.40
C THR A 343 29.48 -18.16 -26.99
N PRO A 344 30.49 -18.40 -26.13
CA PRO A 344 30.57 -17.74 -24.83
C PRO A 344 30.75 -16.22 -24.96
N ASP A 345 30.04 -15.42 -24.17
CA ASP A 345 30.00 -13.95 -24.21
C ASP A 345 31.38 -13.29 -24.31
N SER A 346 32.35 -13.83 -23.55
CA SER A 346 33.74 -13.37 -23.50
C SER A 346 34.49 -13.49 -24.84
N LYS A 347 33.96 -14.25 -25.80
CA LYS A 347 34.50 -14.47 -27.14
C LYS A 347 33.66 -13.89 -28.28
N VAL A 348 32.39 -13.53 -28.05
CA VAL A 348 31.48 -13.02 -29.11
C VAL A 348 32.12 -11.86 -29.89
N ARG A 349 32.82 -10.95 -29.22
CA ARG A 349 33.54 -9.82 -29.85
C ARG A 349 34.72 -10.22 -30.73
N GLU A 350 35.35 -11.37 -30.47
CA GLU A 350 36.47 -11.89 -31.27
C GLU A 350 35.95 -12.64 -32.50
N GLU A 351 34.94 -13.49 -32.33
CA GLU A 351 34.28 -14.23 -33.41
C GLU A 351 33.59 -13.29 -34.42
N VAL A 352 32.78 -12.33 -33.93
CA VAL A 352 32.13 -11.30 -34.78
C VAL A 352 33.18 -10.51 -35.58
N ARG A 353 34.30 -10.14 -34.95
CA ARG A 353 35.39 -9.42 -35.62
C ARG A 353 36.07 -10.28 -36.69
N SER A 354 36.25 -11.57 -36.43
CA SER A 354 36.83 -12.53 -37.38
C SER A 354 35.91 -12.72 -38.60
N ARG A 355 34.61 -12.95 -38.37
CA ARG A 355 33.57 -13.16 -39.40
C ARG A 355 33.42 -11.93 -40.32
N VAL A 356 33.38 -10.73 -39.74
CA VAL A 356 33.34 -9.46 -40.51
C VAL A 356 34.65 -9.18 -41.25
N ALA A 357 35.82 -9.52 -40.67
CA ALA A 357 37.10 -9.35 -41.36
C ALA A 357 37.25 -10.26 -42.58
N SER A 358 36.78 -11.52 -42.52
CA SER A 358 36.79 -12.42 -43.70
C SER A 358 35.98 -11.82 -44.84
N LEU A 359 34.75 -11.37 -44.58
CA LEU A 359 33.90 -10.76 -45.61
C LEU A 359 34.54 -9.53 -46.29
N MET A 360 35.41 -8.79 -45.58
CA MET A 360 36.19 -7.69 -46.15
C MET A 360 37.42 -8.17 -46.94
N ASP A 361 38.16 -9.17 -46.45
CA ASP A 361 39.36 -9.71 -47.13
C ASP A 361 39.01 -10.57 -48.36
N ASP A 362 37.89 -11.28 -48.33
CA ASP A 362 37.31 -12.04 -49.46
C ASP A 362 36.74 -11.10 -50.55
N GLY A 363 36.60 -9.80 -50.26
CA GLY A 363 36.19 -8.76 -51.19
C GLY A 363 34.68 -8.68 -51.48
N ASP A 364 33.85 -9.43 -50.74
CA ASP A 364 32.40 -9.40 -50.90
C ASP A 364 31.77 -8.21 -50.17
N LEU A 365 31.95 -7.03 -50.77
CA LEU A 365 31.31 -5.81 -50.29
C LEU A 365 29.78 -5.82 -50.45
N SER A 366 29.21 -6.74 -51.23
CA SER A 366 27.75 -6.87 -51.41
C SER A 366 27.09 -7.54 -50.20
N ALA A 367 27.82 -8.36 -49.44
CA ALA A 367 27.34 -8.92 -48.18
C ALA A 367 26.98 -7.86 -47.11
N PHE A 368 27.40 -6.60 -47.30
CA PHE A 368 27.08 -5.47 -46.41
C PHE A 368 25.90 -4.60 -46.91
N GLU A 369 25.40 -4.81 -48.14
CA GLU A 369 24.22 -4.11 -48.65
C GLU A 369 22.93 -4.71 -48.04
N SER A 370 21.99 -3.84 -47.65
CA SER A 370 20.69 -4.26 -47.13
C SER A 370 19.86 -4.99 -48.19
N ALA A 371 19.16 -6.05 -47.80
CA ALA A 371 18.16 -6.69 -48.63
C ALA A 371 16.88 -5.85 -48.66
N GLU A 372 16.16 -5.82 -49.78
CA GLU A 372 14.81 -5.24 -49.80
C GLU A 372 13.88 -6.09 -48.91
N PRO A 373 13.03 -5.47 -48.07
CA PRO A 373 12.17 -6.21 -47.15
C PRO A 373 11.14 -7.05 -47.91
N SER A 374 10.90 -8.27 -47.44
CA SER A 374 9.93 -9.19 -48.04
C SER A 374 8.50 -8.70 -47.83
N SER A 375 7.92 -8.11 -48.88
CA SER A 375 6.51 -7.73 -48.92
C SER A 375 5.60 -8.96 -49.16
N ASP A 376 5.57 -9.87 -48.21
CA ASP A 376 4.70 -11.04 -48.20
C ASP A 376 4.03 -11.15 -46.82
N ALA A 377 3.06 -10.26 -46.58
CA ALA A 377 2.32 -10.20 -45.33
C ALA A 377 1.28 -11.32 -45.30
N GLY A 378 1.64 -12.45 -44.69
CA GLY A 378 0.76 -13.63 -44.57
C GLY A 378 -0.54 -13.30 -43.84
N GLU A 379 -1.66 -13.46 -44.53
CA GLU A 379 -3.00 -13.21 -44.00
C GLU A 379 -3.35 -14.23 -42.90
N GLY A 380 -3.63 -13.75 -41.69
CA GLY A 380 -4.17 -14.57 -40.61
C GLY A 380 -5.64 -14.92 -40.88
N ASP A 381 -6.00 -16.20 -40.76
CA ASP A 381 -7.31 -16.76 -41.15
C ASP A 381 -8.48 -16.22 -40.29
N GLY A 382 -9.06 -15.11 -40.71
CA GLY A 382 -10.22 -14.46 -40.10
C GLY A 382 -11.54 -15.12 -40.50
N SER A 383 -11.86 -16.26 -39.88
CA SER A 383 -13.11 -17.01 -40.13
C SER A 383 -14.37 -16.36 -39.52
N GLU A 384 -14.85 -15.27 -40.14
CA GLU A 384 -16.25 -14.83 -40.02
C GLU A 384 -16.93 -14.81 -41.40
N ALA A 385 -18.21 -15.21 -41.45
CA ALA A 385 -18.93 -15.43 -42.70
C ALA A 385 -20.16 -14.50 -42.84
N GLY A 386 -20.21 -13.67 -43.88
CA GLY A 386 -21.41 -12.82 -44.09
C GLY A 386 -21.43 -11.86 -45.28
N SER A 387 -21.74 -12.38 -46.48
CA SER A 387 -22.41 -11.66 -47.59
C SER A 387 -21.75 -10.40 -48.21
N GLU A 388 -21.24 -10.56 -49.42
CA GLU A 388 -20.97 -9.48 -50.37
C GLU A 388 -22.26 -8.76 -50.83
N THR A 389 -22.15 -7.53 -51.34
CA THR A 389 -22.58 -7.20 -52.73
C THR A 389 -22.03 -5.85 -53.20
N ASP A 390 -21.71 -5.76 -54.49
CA ASP A 390 -20.96 -4.70 -55.17
C ASP A 390 -21.69 -3.34 -55.30
N ALA A 391 -20.94 -2.25 -55.51
CA ALA A 391 -20.88 -1.56 -56.83
C ALA A 391 -19.92 -0.35 -56.91
N ASP A 392 -19.08 -0.36 -57.95
CA ASP A 392 -18.58 0.76 -58.78
C ASP A 392 -18.10 2.11 -58.16
N ASP A 393 -16.77 2.31 -58.24
CA ASP A 393 -16.07 3.57 -58.59
C ASP A 393 -16.48 3.99 -60.06
N PRO A 394 -16.29 5.24 -60.61
CA PRO A 394 -15.11 6.06 -60.33
C PRO A 394 -15.13 7.60 -60.49
N SER A 395 -13.99 8.16 -60.07
CA SER A 395 -13.22 9.27 -60.69
C SER A 395 -13.63 10.75 -60.50
N GLU A 396 -12.59 11.55 -60.22
CA GLU A 396 -12.34 12.96 -60.65
C GLU A 396 -13.34 14.07 -60.21
N GLY A 397 -12.89 15.28 -59.84
CA GLY A 397 -11.52 15.79 -59.70
C GLY A 397 -11.46 17.34 -59.61
N ASP A 398 -10.32 17.84 -59.15
CA ASP A 398 -9.75 19.20 -59.32
C ASP A 398 -10.50 20.49 -58.88
N GLU A 399 -9.95 21.08 -57.82
CA GLU A 399 -9.70 22.51 -57.48
C GLU A 399 -10.52 23.73 -58.01
N THR A 400 -10.40 24.81 -57.21
CA THR A 400 -10.61 26.25 -57.53
C THR A 400 -12.05 26.78 -57.71
N ALA A 401 -12.34 28.07 -57.50
CA ALA A 401 -11.80 29.09 -56.58
C ALA A 401 -12.75 30.32 -56.54
N ASP A 402 -12.51 31.19 -55.56
CA ASP A 402 -12.83 32.63 -55.55
C ASP A 402 -14.29 33.16 -55.60
N ALA A 403 -14.62 33.85 -54.50
CA ALA A 403 -14.97 35.27 -54.46
C ALA A 403 -16.41 35.78 -54.69
N VAL A 404 -16.92 36.37 -53.60
CA VAL A 404 -17.64 37.66 -53.48
C VAL A 404 -18.90 37.94 -54.33
N SER A 405 -19.98 38.26 -53.61
CA SER A 405 -20.55 39.62 -53.66
C SER A 405 -21.35 39.90 -52.38
N ALA A 406 -21.50 41.18 -52.03
CA ALA A 406 -22.27 41.64 -50.89
C ALA A 406 -23.20 42.80 -51.31
N GLU A 407 -24.38 42.86 -50.72
CA GLU A 407 -25.19 44.07 -50.48
C GLU A 407 -25.75 43.89 -49.05
N GLU A 408 -25.72 44.86 -48.13
CA GLU A 408 -26.32 46.20 -48.14
C GLU A 408 -27.86 46.21 -48.28
N SER A 409 -28.68 46.96 -47.53
CA SER A 409 -28.50 47.63 -46.21
C SER A 409 -29.91 47.70 -45.52
N PRO A 410 -30.43 48.78 -44.85
CA PRO A 410 -31.04 48.62 -43.51
C PRO A 410 -32.43 49.33 -43.41
N PRO A 411 -32.79 50.11 -42.36
CA PRO A 411 -32.85 49.88 -40.90
C PRO A 411 -34.31 49.95 -40.36
N ASP A 412 -34.52 49.99 -39.04
CA ASP A 412 -35.58 50.83 -38.44
C ASP A 412 -35.21 51.33 -37.01
N GLU A 413 -35.78 52.45 -36.55
CA GLU A 413 -35.35 53.25 -35.36
C GLU A 413 -36.55 54.01 -34.71
N VAL A 414 -36.62 54.47 -33.44
CA VAL A 414 -35.75 54.58 -32.22
C VAL A 414 -36.61 54.13 -31.00
N ALA A 415 -36.41 54.33 -29.68
CA ALA A 415 -35.53 55.06 -28.73
C ALA A 415 -35.46 54.23 -27.42
N VAL A 416 -34.43 54.24 -26.54
CA VAL A 416 -33.62 55.28 -25.88
C VAL A 416 -34.31 55.97 -24.67
N GLU A 417 -33.87 55.60 -23.46
CA GLU A 417 -33.30 56.53 -22.45
C GLU A 417 -32.15 55.84 -21.67
N THR A 418 -31.10 56.61 -21.37
CA THR A 418 -29.84 56.30 -20.63
C THR A 418 -29.31 57.66 -20.07
N PRO A 419 -28.14 57.84 -19.41
CA PRO A 419 -27.04 56.94 -18.97
C PRO A 419 -26.82 57.04 -17.42
N ALA A 420 -25.70 56.73 -16.75
CA ALA A 420 -24.29 56.48 -17.12
C ALA A 420 -23.57 55.59 -16.05
N ALA A 421 -22.66 54.69 -16.45
CA ALA A 421 -21.18 54.82 -16.38
C ALA A 421 -20.52 54.46 -15.02
N ALA A 422 -19.38 53.76 -14.95
CA ALA A 422 -18.63 52.99 -15.96
C ALA A 422 -17.59 52.04 -15.30
N GLU A 423 -17.19 50.99 -16.03
CA GLU A 423 -15.82 50.37 -16.11
C GLU A 423 -15.15 49.78 -14.83
N ASP A 424 -14.37 48.68 -14.87
CA ASP A 424 -14.03 47.75 -15.96
C ASP A 424 -13.62 46.34 -15.41
N GLY A 425 -13.74 45.32 -16.26
CA GLY A 425 -12.87 44.14 -16.33
C GLY A 425 -12.96 43.04 -15.24
N ARG A 426 -12.90 41.73 -15.58
CA ARG A 426 -12.93 41.05 -16.89
C ARG A 426 -13.28 39.58 -16.66
N ALA A 427 -14.16 39.00 -17.48
CA ALA A 427 -14.47 37.57 -17.47
C ALA A 427 -14.21 36.94 -18.85
N ALA A 428 -13.94 35.62 -18.88
CA ALA A 428 -13.91 34.83 -20.10
C ALA A 428 -14.25 33.37 -19.77
N THR A 429 -15.26 32.81 -20.46
CA THR A 429 -15.69 31.41 -20.33
C THR A 429 -15.85 30.79 -21.72
N VAL A 430 -14.93 29.89 -22.05
CA VAL A 430 -14.97 28.87 -23.12
C VAL A 430 -14.17 27.72 -22.53
N GLY A 431 -14.51 26.44 -22.63
CA GLY A 431 -15.43 25.73 -23.52
C GLY A 431 -14.70 24.44 -23.90
N ALA A 432 -15.37 23.30 -23.86
CA ALA A 432 -14.70 22.01 -23.89
C ALA A 432 -14.16 21.63 -25.28
N ASP A 433 -13.02 20.98 -25.29
CA ASP A 433 -12.71 19.86 -26.19
C ASP A 433 -11.82 18.87 -25.42
N ALA A 434 -11.75 17.62 -25.88
CA ALA A 434 -11.02 16.54 -25.23
C ALA A 434 -9.89 16.03 -26.10
N ASP A 435 -8.76 15.70 -25.47
CA ASP A 435 -7.77 14.78 -26.01
C ASP A 435 -7.23 13.93 -24.86
N ALA A 436 -6.92 12.67 -25.16
CA ALA A 436 -6.36 11.73 -24.19
C ALA A 436 -4.91 11.44 -24.54
N ASP A 437 -4.03 11.48 -23.53
CA ASP A 437 -2.67 10.94 -23.64
C ASP A 437 -2.48 9.91 -22.52
N ALA A 438 -1.95 8.74 -22.90
CA ALA A 438 -1.97 7.54 -22.08
C ALA A 438 -0.55 7.03 -21.83
N THR A 439 0.13 7.64 -20.87
CA THR A 439 1.44 7.18 -20.40
C THR A 439 1.27 5.96 -19.50
N ALA A 440 1.44 4.77 -20.09
CA ALA A 440 1.56 3.53 -19.33
C ALA A 440 2.96 3.44 -18.69
N ASP A 441 3.03 3.66 -17.38
CA ASP A 441 4.17 3.30 -16.55
C ASP A 441 3.87 1.99 -15.79
N THR A 442 4.85 1.09 -15.78
CA THR A 442 4.67 -0.31 -15.32
C THR A 442 5.06 -0.44 -13.86
N ASP A 443 4.12 -0.20 -12.95
CA ASP A 443 4.36 -0.36 -11.52
C ASP A 443 4.31 -1.84 -11.09
N MET A 444 5.27 -2.25 -10.26
CA MET A 444 5.44 -3.63 -9.82
C MET A 444 4.88 -3.78 -8.40
N SER A 445 3.62 -4.21 -8.29
CA SER A 445 3.01 -4.58 -7.01
C SER A 445 3.68 -5.83 -6.45
N ALA A 446 4.39 -5.67 -5.33
CA ALA A 446 4.86 -6.79 -4.52
C ALA A 446 3.77 -7.16 -3.51
N ASP A 447 2.93 -8.14 -3.84
CA ASP A 447 2.03 -8.76 -2.88
C ASP A 447 2.88 -9.45 -1.78
N ALA A 448 2.60 -9.10 -0.53
CA ALA A 448 3.31 -9.60 0.64
C ALA A 448 2.55 -10.79 1.26
N ASP A 449 2.47 -11.90 0.51
CA ASP A 449 1.96 -13.16 1.05
C ASP A 449 2.90 -13.71 2.13
N ALA A 450 2.32 -14.14 3.25
CA ALA A 450 3.05 -14.62 4.42
C ALA A 450 3.36 -16.12 4.29
N GLU A 451 4.40 -16.45 3.52
CA GLU A 451 4.89 -17.82 3.34
C GLU A 451 5.24 -18.49 4.68
N THR A 452 4.54 -19.57 5.01
CA THR A 452 4.79 -20.37 6.22
C THR A 452 5.73 -21.54 5.91
N ASP A 453 7.03 -21.37 6.15
CA ASP A 453 8.03 -22.42 6.00
C ASP A 453 7.80 -23.57 7.00
N THR A 454 7.25 -24.68 6.54
CA THR A 454 7.25 -25.97 7.26
C THR A 454 7.66 -27.10 6.35
N ASP A 455 8.92 -27.54 6.46
CA ASP A 455 9.37 -28.80 5.88
C ASP A 455 10.26 -29.57 6.86
N ALA A 456 9.84 -30.79 7.19
CA ALA A 456 10.67 -31.82 7.82
C ALA A 456 10.88 -32.91 6.77
N ASP A 457 12.08 -33.48 6.61
CA ASP A 457 12.59 -34.69 7.27
C ASP A 457 13.89 -35.07 6.49
N PRO A 458 14.64 -36.18 6.74
CA PRO A 458 14.59 -37.12 7.85
C PRO A 458 15.95 -37.36 8.55
N ALA A 459 15.91 -38.06 9.68
CA ALA A 459 17.09 -38.44 10.48
C ALA A 459 17.79 -39.74 10.01
N ALA A 460 19.09 -39.88 10.34
CA ALA A 460 19.76 -41.17 10.53
C ALA A 460 21.06 -41.09 11.38
N ASP A 461 21.04 -41.71 12.56
CA ASP A 461 22.11 -42.35 13.36
C ASP A 461 23.59 -41.89 13.34
N GLY A 462 24.21 -41.79 14.53
CA GLY A 462 25.63 -41.38 14.69
C GLY A 462 26.41 -41.81 15.96
N GLU A 463 25.90 -42.73 16.80
CA GLU A 463 26.56 -43.27 18.02
C GLU A 463 27.00 -42.26 19.12
N ALA A 464 27.58 -42.77 20.22
CA ALA A 464 27.87 -42.02 21.44
C ALA A 464 29.13 -42.52 22.16
N GLY A 465 29.91 -41.61 22.78
CA GLY A 465 31.00 -41.97 23.68
C GLY A 465 32.00 -40.84 23.95
N PRO A 466 32.70 -40.83 25.10
CA PRO A 466 33.25 -39.59 25.67
C PRO A 466 34.79 -39.53 25.71
N ASP A 467 35.36 -38.35 26.02
CA ASP A 467 36.27 -38.16 27.18
C ASP A 467 36.83 -36.72 27.31
N ALA A 468 37.41 -36.47 28.50
CA ALA A 468 38.51 -35.52 28.80
C ALA A 468 38.34 -33.99 28.65
N GLU A 469 38.16 -33.34 29.82
CA GLU A 469 39.08 -32.34 30.39
C GLU A 469 40.01 -31.51 29.47
N SER A 470 39.92 -30.18 29.55
CA SER A 470 41.11 -29.35 29.85
C SER A 470 40.73 -27.97 30.42
N GLU A 471 41.53 -27.50 31.38
CA GLU A 471 41.42 -26.18 32.01
C GLU A 471 42.20 -25.13 31.20
N THR A 472 41.71 -23.88 31.14
CA THR A 472 42.64 -22.73 31.24
C THR A 472 41.91 -21.45 31.70
N GLU A 473 42.16 -21.04 32.95
CA GLU A 473 41.96 -19.64 33.36
C GLU A 473 42.99 -18.74 32.65
N ARG A 474 42.62 -17.49 32.34
CA ARG A 474 43.58 -16.37 32.38
C ARG A 474 42.92 -15.01 32.61
N ASP A 475 43.35 -14.46 33.74
CA ASP A 475 43.07 -13.18 34.37
C ASP A 475 43.24 -11.93 33.48
N ALA A 476 42.69 -10.81 33.96
CA ALA A 476 42.53 -9.52 33.30
C ALA A 476 43.84 -8.77 32.96
N THR A 477 43.73 -7.69 32.18
CA THR A 477 44.39 -6.37 32.42
C THR A 477 43.81 -5.30 31.47
N GLU A 478 42.97 -4.42 32.00
CA GLU A 478 42.93 -2.99 31.64
C GLU A 478 44.02 -2.23 32.44
N PRO A 479 44.49 -1.00 32.11
CA PRO A 479 43.71 0.08 31.47
C PRO A 479 44.47 1.05 30.51
N ASP A 480 43.78 2.15 30.18
CA ASP A 480 44.25 3.54 30.00
C ASP A 480 44.50 4.15 28.59
N ALA A 481 44.06 5.42 28.53
CA ALA A 481 44.51 6.54 27.68
C ALA A 481 43.98 6.70 26.22
N GLU A 482 42.91 7.49 26.12
CA GLU A 482 42.70 8.63 25.20
C GLU A 482 43.50 8.69 23.87
N THR A 483 42.80 8.81 22.74
CA THR A 483 43.13 9.89 21.79
C THR A 483 41.91 10.36 20.98
N ASN A 484 41.81 11.66 20.78
CA ASN A 484 40.70 12.32 20.09
C ASN A 484 40.90 12.27 18.57
N GLY A 485 39.87 11.92 17.79
CA GLY A 485 39.95 11.71 16.35
C GLY A 485 38.74 12.26 15.60
N GLN A 486 38.79 13.53 15.20
CA GLN A 486 37.76 14.14 14.35
C GLN A 486 37.90 13.65 12.91
N PHE A 487 36.85 13.03 12.36
CA PHE A 487 36.73 12.79 10.93
C PHE A 487 36.18 14.05 10.24
N THR A 488 36.82 14.45 9.14
CA THR A 488 36.44 15.62 8.33
C THR A 488 35.89 15.21 6.97
N MET A 489 35.02 16.06 6.41
CA MET A 489 34.11 15.75 5.31
C MET A 489 34.77 15.81 3.92
N GLU A 490 35.85 15.05 3.70
CA GLU A 490 36.56 14.94 2.40
C GLU A 490 36.78 13.49 1.91
N ASP A 491 36.32 12.47 2.65
CA ASP A 491 36.33 11.05 2.27
C ASP A 491 34.89 10.49 2.11
N PHE A 492 34.07 11.15 1.26
CA PHE A 492 32.73 10.72 0.83
C PHE A 492 32.55 10.95 -0.68
#